data_AF-A0A6J4NK71-F1
#
_entry.id   AF-A0A6J4NK71-F1
#
_cell.length_a   1.000
_cell.length_b   1.000
_cell.length_c   1.000
_cell.angle_alpha   90.00
_cell.angle_beta   90.00
_cell.angle_gamma   90.00
#
_symmetry.space_group_name_H-M   'P 1'
#
loop_
_entity.id
_entity.type
_entity.pdbx_description
1 polymer ?
#
loop_
_entity_poly.entity_id
_entity_poly.type
_entity_poly.pdbx_seq_one_letter_code
_entity_poly.pdbx_strand_id
1 'polypeptide(L)'
;MFRPLLLAALFLLTACTGGLNLGAVVNPAEAQRRGAVEVAVKGAFPGILDEIEVGAGPNLVRAMDAAGVPPQDRPARVIQLRGDLGLYEANPSALVTALMLYGR
;
A
#
# COMPACT_ATOMS: atom_id res chain seq x y z
N MET A 1 59.33 23.68 12.48
CA MET A 1 58.04 24.14 13.02
C MET A 1 56.95 23.81 12.00
N PHE A 2 56.45 22.56 12.05
CA PHE A 2 55.51 21.99 11.09
C PHE A 2 54.08 22.17 11.61
N ARG A 3 53.22 22.85 10.84
CA ARG A 3 51.84 23.22 11.22
C ARG A 3 50.96 21.95 11.23
N PRO A 4 50.46 21.46 12.38
CA PRO A 4 49.70 20.22 12.47
C PRO A 4 48.19 20.44 12.23
N LEU A 5 47.83 21.42 11.38
CA LEU A 5 46.46 21.94 11.29
C LEU A 5 45.71 21.49 10.02
N LEU A 6 46.34 20.66 9.19
CA LEU A 6 45.78 20.21 7.91
C LEU A 6 45.20 18.77 7.94
N LEU A 7 45.38 18.02 9.02
CA LEU A 7 44.85 16.64 9.14
C LEU A 7 43.44 16.55 9.77
N ALA A 8 42.88 17.64 10.30
CA ALA A 8 41.60 17.60 11.02
C ALA A 8 40.35 17.72 10.13
N ALA A 9 40.50 17.91 8.81
CA ALA A 9 39.38 18.18 7.91
C ALA A 9 38.79 16.93 7.22
N LEU A 10 39.41 15.75 7.34
CA LEU A 10 38.97 14.55 6.59
C LEU A 10 38.02 13.60 7.37
N PHE A 11 37.64 13.94 8.60
CA PHE A 11 36.92 13.02 9.50
C PHE A 11 35.43 13.34 9.74
N LEU A 12 34.83 14.28 8.99
CA LEU A 12 33.45 14.74 9.25
C LEU A 12 32.39 14.24 8.25
N LEU A 13 32.72 13.35 7.30
CA LEU A 13 31.77 12.87 6.28
C LEU A 13 31.15 11.48 6.53
N THR A 14 31.42 10.84 7.66
CA THR A 14 30.99 9.44 7.90
C THR A 14 29.82 9.30 8.87
N ALA A 15 28.91 10.27 8.93
CA ALA A 15 27.80 10.27 9.90
C ALA A 15 26.41 9.94 9.32
N CYS A 16 26.26 9.69 8.01
CA CYS A 16 24.94 9.40 7.41
C CYS A 16 24.80 8.02 6.77
N THR A 17 25.80 7.13 6.87
CA THR A 17 25.66 5.71 6.51
C THR A 17 25.00 4.87 7.61
N GLY A 18 24.05 5.48 8.34
CA GLY A 18 23.03 4.70 9.03
C GLY A 18 22.16 4.05 7.95
N GLY A 19 22.58 2.87 7.48
CA GLY A 19 21.81 2.09 6.52
C GLY A 19 20.37 1.99 7.02
N LEU A 20 19.45 2.60 6.29
CA LEU A 20 18.03 2.51 6.57
C LEU A 20 17.70 1.02 6.60
N ASN A 21 17.44 0.45 7.78
CA ASN A 21 17.06 -0.94 7.89
C ASN A 21 15.61 -1.07 7.39
N LEU A 22 15.45 -1.02 6.06
CA LEU A 22 14.16 -1.12 5.37
C LEU A 22 13.45 -2.42 5.76
N GLY A 23 14.18 -3.48 6.07
CA GLY A 23 13.63 -4.74 6.58
C GLY A 23 13.05 -4.64 8.00
N ALA A 24 13.55 -3.73 8.85
CA ALA A 24 12.95 -3.42 10.15
C ALA A 24 11.76 -2.46 10.05
N VAL A 25 11.66 -1.69 8.95
CA VAL A 25 10.55 -0.75 8.68
C VAL A 25 9.39 -1.43 7.93
N VAL A 26 9.68 -2.42 7.08
CA VAL A 26 8.70 -3.13 6.27
C VAL A 26 8.37 -4.47 6.92
N ASN A 27 7.16 -4.60 7.46
CA ASN A 27 6.64 -5.90 7.87
C ASN A 27 6.46 -6.78 6.61
N PRO A 28 7.16 -7.93 6.50
CA PRO A 28 7.11 -8.76 5.29
C PRO A 28 5.70 -9.32 5.02
N ALA A 29 4.91 -9.56 6.06
CA ALA A 29 3.53 -9.99 5.91
C ALA A 29 2.66 -8.87 5.30
N GLU A 30 2.90 -7.62 5.69
CA GLU A 30 2.19 -6.46 5.14
C GLU A 30 2.58 -6.22 3.68
N ALA A 31 3.86 -6.33 3.35
CA ALA A 31 4.34 -6.21 1.98
C ALA A 31 3.74 -7.31 1.08
N GLN A 32 3.67 -8.55 1.58
CA GLN A 32 3.07 -9.66 0.86
C GLN A 32 1.56 -9.44 0.64
N ARG A 33 0.84 -9.00 1.68
CA ARG A 33 -0.59 -8.70 1.59
C ARG A 33 -0.84 -7.60 0.56
N ARG A 34 -0.08 -6.51 0.62
CA ARG A 34 -0.17 -5.41 -0.34
C ARG A 34 0.05 -5.89 -1.77
N GLY A 35 1.07 -6.72 -2.00
CA GLY A 35 1.32 -7.33 -3.30
C GLY A 35 0.12 -8.16 -3.82
N ALA A 36 -0.50 -8.97 -2.95
CA ALA A 36 -1.68 -9.75 -3.32
C ALA A 36 -2.88 -8.86 -3.69
N VAL A 37 -3.12 -7.79 -2.93
CA VAL A 37 -4.19 -6.82 -3.22
C VAL A 37 -3.91 -6.10 -4.54
N GLU A 38 -2.67 -5.68 -4.79
CA GLU A 38 -2.30 -5.01 -6.03
C GLU A 38 -2.55 -5.89 -7.26
N VAL A 39 -2.19 -7.17 -7.19
CA VAL A 39 -2.45 -8.12 -8.28
C VAL A 39 -3.95 -8.30 -8.49
N ALA A 40 -4.73 -8.50 -7.42
CA ALA A 40 -6.17 -8.67 -7.51
C ALA A 40 -6.87 -7.44 -8.10
N VAL A 41 -6.49 -6.23 -7.64
CA VAL A 41 -7.09 -4.98 -8.10
C VAL A 41 -6.69 -4.68 -9.54
N LYS A 42 -5.39 -4.63 -9.84
CA LYS A 42 -4.91 -4.21 -11.17
C LYS A 42 -5.27 -5.24 -12.25
N GLY A 43 -5.34 -6.52 -11.90
CA GLY A 43 -5.70 -7.60 -12.83
C GLY A 43 -7.16 -7.59 -13.30
N ALA A 44 -8.07 -6.97 -12.55
CA ALA A 44 -9.50 -6.94 -12.85
C ALA A 44 -10.12 -5.54 -12.69
N PHE A 45 -9.30 -4.49 -12.82
CA PHE A 45 -9.65 -3.15 -12.37
C PHE A 45 -10.97 -2.59 -12.95
N PRO A 46 -11.23 -2.65 -14.27
CA PRO A 46 -12.51 -2.18 -14.82
C PRO A 46 -13.71 -2.94 -14.23
N GLY A 47 -13.62 -4.27 -14.15
CA GLY A 47 -14.69 -5.08 -13.58
C GLY A 47 -14.92 -4.81 -12.10
N ILE A 48 -13.88 -4.47 -11.33
CA ILE A 48 -14.06 -4.08 -9.93
C ILE A 48 -14.82 -2.76 -9.81
N LEU A 49 -14.60 -1.79 -10.71
CA LEU A 49 -15.36 -0.54 -10.70
C LEU A 49 -16.86 -0.79 -10.94
N ASP A 50 -17.19 -1.60 -11.95
CA ASP A 50 -18.57 -2.01 -12.24
C ASP A 50 -19.22 -2.74 -11.04
N GLU A 51 -18.47 -3.64 -10.41
CA GLU A 51 -18.94 -4.39 -9.24
C GLU A 51 -19.10 -3.52 -7.99
N ILE A 52 -18.27 -2.49 -7.81
CA ILE A 52 -18.48 -1.49 -6.75
C ILE A 52 -19.79 -0.75 -7.02
N GLU A 53 -20.02 -0.28 -8.24
CA GLU A 53 -21.24 0.45 -8.60
C GLU A 53 -22.51 -0.37 -8.35
N VAL A 54 -22.52 -1.64 -8.76
CA VAL A 54 -23.62 -2.59 -8.51
C VAL A 54 -23.70 -2.98 -7.01
N GLY A 55 -22.57 -2.97 -6.32
CA GLY A 55 -22.44 -3.27 -4.89
C GLY A 55 -22.06 -4.72 -4.58
N ALA A 56 -21.71 -5.52 -5.58
CA ALA A 56 -21.28 -6.90 -5.41
C ALA A 56 -20.59 -7.42 -6.66
N GLY A 57 -19.70 -8.39 -6.47
CA GLY A 57 -19.17 -9.19 -7.57
C GLY A 57 -17.92 -9.98 -7.20
N PRO A 58 -17.53 -10.94 -8.06
CA PRO A 58 -16.46 -11.88 -7.76
C PRO A 58 -15.07 -11.24 -7.72
N ASN A 59 -14.80 -10.18 -8.49
CA ASN A 59 -13.50 -9.53 -8.51
C ASN A 59 -13.28 -8.66 -7.27
N LEU A 60 -14.31 -7.92 -6.86
CA LEU A 60 -14.32 -7.14 -5.64
C LEU A 60 -14.21 -8.03 -4.40
N VAL A 61 -14.92 -9.15 -4.37
CA VAL A 61 -14.79 -10.17 -3.31
C VAL A 61 -13.36 -10.69 -3.22
N ARG A 62 -12.74 -11.06 -4.35
CA ARG A 62 -11.34 -11.53 -4.37
C ARG A 62 -10.36 -10.45 -3.89
N ALA A 63 -10.56 -9.20 -4.27
CA ALA A 63 -9.71 -8.10 -3.82
C ALA A 63 -9.87 -7.85 -2.30
N MET A 64 -11.10 -7.94 -1.78
CA MET A 64 -11.37 -7.90 -0.34
C MET A 64 -10.78 -9.11 0.41
N ASP A 65 -10.81 -10.31 -0.18
CA ASP A 65 -10.16 -11.51 0.37
C ASP A 65 -8.64 -11.32 0.47
N ALA A 66 -8.01 -10.83 -0.61
CA ALA A 66 -6.58 -10.55 -0.65
C ALA A 66 -6.16 -9.50 0.39
N ALA A 67 -7.03 -8.53 0.66
CA ALA A 67 -6.81 -7.50 1.67
C ALA A 67 -7.11 -7.98 3.10
N GLY A 68 -7.77 -9.14 3.27
CA GLY A 68 -8.18 -9.62 4.58
C GLY A 68 -9.36 -8.83 5.17
N VAL A 69 -10.25 -8.29 4.34
CA VAL A 69 -11.46 -7.60 4.81
C VAL A 69 -12.44 -8.62 5.40
N PRO A 70 -12.83 -8.50 6.68
CA PRO A 70 -13.75 -9.43 7.30
C PRO A 70 -15.11 -9.46 6.57
N PRO A 71 -15.71 -10.65 6.32
CA PRO A 71 -16.97 -10.76 5.58
C PRO A 71 -18.11 -9.88 6.14
N GLN A 72 -18.19 -9.76 7.46
CA GLN A 72 -19.19 -8.92 8.14
C GLN A 72 -19.01 -7.42 7.91
N ASP A 73 -17.79 -6.96 7.60
CA ASP A 73 -17.50 -5.54 7.37
C ASP A 73 -17.76 -5.15 5.90
N ARG A 74 -17.79 -6.11 4.97
CA ARG A 74 -17.86 -5.87 3.52
C ARG A 74 -19.05 -5.02 3.08
N PRO A 75 -20.30 -5.26 3.54
CA PRO A 75 -21.44 -4.44 3.11
C PRO A 75 -21.23 -2.95 3.41
N ALA A 76 -20.67 -2.62 4.57
CA ALA A 76 -20.35 -1.25 4.93
C ALA A 76 -19.20 -0.68 4.08
N ARG A 77 -18.18 -1.50 3.76
CA ARG A 77 -17.07 -1.07 2.88
C ARG A 77 -17.50 -0.81 1.45
N VAL A 78 -18.41 -1.61 0.91
CA VAL A 78 -18.96 -1.38 -0.44
C VAL A 78 -19.68 -0.02 -0.50
N ILE A 79 -20.45 0.35 0.54
CA ILE A 79 -21.11 1.66 0.60
C ILE A 79 -20.09 2.79 0.56
N GLN A 80 -18.98 2.67 1.31
CA GLN A 80 -17.89 3.65 1.29
C GLN A 80 -17.24 3.72 -0.09
N LEU A 81 -16.89 2.56 -0.67
CA LEU A 81 -16.28 2.49 -2.00
C LEU A 81 -17.16 3.12 -3.09
N ARG A 82 -18.47 2.96 -3.01
CA ARG A 82 -19.43 3.59 -3.93
C ARG A 82 -19.47 5.11 -3.79
N GLY A 83 -19.41 5.62 -2.57
CA GLY A 83 -19.34 7.05 -2.30
C GLY A 83 -18.08 7.69 -2.88
N ASP A 84 -16.98 6.93 -2.92
CA ASP A 84 -15.68 7.37 -3.41
C ASP A 84 -15.37 6.86 -4.83
N LEU A 85 -16.36 6.39 -5.61
CA LEU A 85 -16.11 5.72 -6.91
C LEU A 85 -15.24 6.57 -7.86
N GLY A 86 -15.53 7.87 -7.96
CA GLY A 86 -14.78 8.81 -8.79
C GLY A 86 -13.31 9.02 -8.38
N LEU A 87 -12.94 8.70 -7.14
CA LEU A 87 -11.53 8.66 -6.70
C LEU A 87 -10.80 7.47 -7.34
N TYR A 88 -11.49 6.34 -7.51
CA TYR A 88 -10.87 5.11 -7.98
C TYR A 88 -10.74 5.08 -9.48
N GLU A 89 -11.72 5.57 -10.25
CA GLU A 89 -11.74 5.53 -11.73
C GLU A 89 -10.40 5.90 -12.40
N ALA A 90 -9.71 6.91 -11.89
CA ALA A 90 -8.44 7.38 -12.43
C ALA A 90 -7.20 6.80 -11.71
N ASN A 91 -7.38 6.05 -10.61
CA ASN A 91 -6.29 5.66 -9.73
C ASN A 91 -6.52 4.28 -9.05
N PRO A 92 -6.09 3.17 -9.70
CA PRO A 92 -6.18 1.84 -9.08
C PRO A 92 -5.38 1.72 -7.78
N SER A 93 -4.31 2.51 -7.59
CA SER A 93 -3.53 2.51 -6.35
C SER A 93 -4.29 3.11 -5.17
N ALA A 94 -5.23 4.03 -5.41
CA ALA A 94 -6.13 4.53 -4.37
C ALA A 94 -7.07 3.42 -3.88
N LEU A 95 -7.59 2.59 -4.79
CA LEU A 95 -8.43 1.45 -4.44
C LEU A 95 -7.65 0.40 -3.63
N VAL A 96 -6.42 0.08 -4.05
CA VAL A 96 -5.52 -0.79 -3.27
C VAL A 96 -5.36 -0.26 -1.84
N THR A 97 -5.11 1.04 -1.70
CA THR A 97 -4.91 1.68 -0.39
C THR A 97 -6.17 1.60 0.48
N ALA A 98 -7.34 1.86 -0.10
CA ALA A 98 -8.62 1.73 0.60
C ALA A 98 -8.87 0.29 1.10
N LEU A 99 -8.62 -0.70 0.25
CA LEU A 99 -8.78 -2.11 0.62
C LEU A 99 -7.80 -2.53 1.72
N MET A 100 -6.54 -2.11 1.63
CA MET A 100 -5.53 -2.35 2.67
C MET A 100 -5.97 -1.75 4.03
N LEU A 101 -6.59 -0.55 4.02
CA LEU A 101 -7.13 0.08 5.22
C LEU A 101 -8.31 -0.68 5.83
N TYR A 102 -9.12 -1.37 5.01
CA TYR A 102 -10.24 -2.16 5.48
C TYR A 102 -9.83 -3.55 6.00
N GLY A 103 -8.68 -4.03 5.55
CA GLY A 103 -8.05 -5.27 6.00
C GLY A 103 -7.53 -5.21 7.43
N ARG A 104 -7.37 -6.37 8.07
CA ARG A 104 -6.69 -6.52 9.37
C ARG A 104 -5.62 -7.58 9.30
#